data_AF-A0A831ZSR7-F1
#
_entry.id   AF-A0A831ZSR7-F1
#
_cell.length_a   1.000
_cell.length_b   1.000
_cell.length_c   1.000
_cell.angle_alpha   90.00
_cell.angle_beta   90.00
_cell.angle_gamma   90.00
#
_symmetry.space_group_name_H-M   'P 1'
#
loop_
_entity.id
_entity.type
_entity.pdbx_description
1 polymer ?
#
loop_
_entity_poly.entity_id
_entity_poly.type
_entity_poly.pdbx_seq_one_letter_code
_entity_poly.pdbx_strand_id
1 'polypeptide(L)'
;MNVHDVGSLLSKALEILDEIQREYPKGEFDREMLHGEMDFRYRRIHELRRLLDSLPKEVRRFATFVHALPYEKADVVRVMRLLLENPDVFRGASAKEPQALKAVAEEAARKIAGRPSEVVQMITRLRLGGILTATCEISEPYRLVVAAYLSEAETAEDSPLDDEGASHELA
;
A
#
# COMPACT_ATOMS: atom_id res chain seq x y z
N MET A 1 7.81 19.44 -3.25
CA MET A 1 8.23 18.02 -3.31
C MET A 1 7.61 17.46 -4.57
N ASN A 2 8.42 16.95 -5.49
CA ASN A 2 7.93 16.38 -6.75
C ASN A 2 7.53 14.90 -6.53
N VAL A 3 6.97 14.24 -7.54
CA VAL A 3 6.51 12.84 -7.46
C VAL A 3 7.66 11.88 -7.13
N HIS A 4 8.84 12.09 -7.71
CA HIS A 4 10.03 11.25 -7.47
C HIS A 4 10.56 11.37 -6.04
N ASP A 5 10.62 12.59 -5.48
CA ASP A 5 11.00 12.82 -4.08
C ASP A 5 10.04 12.10 -3.13
N VAL A 6 8.72 12.19 -3.41
CA VAL A 6 7.68 11.50 -2.62
C VAL A 6 7.81 9.98 -2.77
N GLY A 7 8.09 9.48 -3.98
CA GLY A 7 8.29 8.06 -4.28
C GLY A 7 9.43 7.48 -3.46
N SER A 8 10.60 8.12 -3.48
CA SER A 8 11.75 7.70 -2.67
C SER A 8 11.45 7.66 -1.17
N LEU A 9 10.74 8.67 -0.63
CA LEU A 9 10.33 8.69 0.77
C LEU A 9 9.30 7.60 1.09
N LEU A 10 8.42 7.27 0.14
CA LEU A 10 7.42 6.23 0.30
C LEU A 10 8.05 4.83 0.29
N SER A 11 8.95 4.55 -0.65
CA SER A 11 9.71 3.31 -0.71
C SER A 11 10.50 3.10 0.59
N LYS A 12 11.17 4.15 1.07
CA LYS A 12 11.83 4.13 2.39
C LYS A 12 10.86 3.85 3.55
N ALA A 13 9.66 4.44 3.53
CA ALA A 13 8.66 4.20 4.58
C ALA A 13 8.18 2.74 4.59
N LEU A 14 7.98 2.14 3.41
CA LEU A 14 7.56 0.75 3.26
C LEU A 14 8.67 -0.21 3.70
N GLU A 15 9.92 0.05 3.31
CA GLU A 15 11.09 -0.73 3.77
C GLU A 15 11.23 -0.71 5.29
N ILE A 16 11.06 0.46 5.93
CA ILE A 16 11.10 0.56 7.40
C ILE A 16 9.97 -0.28 8.03
N LEU A 17 8.77 -0.28 7.45
CA LEU A 17 7.64 -1.07 7.95
C LEU A 17 7.89 -2.58 7.80
N ASP A 18 8.44 -3.01 6.66
CA ASP A 18 8.85 -4.40 6.44
C ASP A 18 9.93 -4.82 7.44
N GLU A 19 10.91 -3.96 7.71
CA GLU A 19 11.96 -4.23 8.68
C GLU A 19 11.39 -4.35 10.10
N ILE A 20 10.50 -3.44 10.50
CA ILE A 20 9.78 -3.54 11.78
C ILE A 20 9.05 -4.89 11.88
N GLN A 21 8.34 -5.31 10.82
CA GLN A 21 7.61 -6.58 10.83
C GLN A 21 8.53 -7.80 10.93
N ARG A 22 9.73 -7.76 10.32
CA ARG A 22 10.75 -8.82 10.43
C ARG A 22 11.36 -8.89 11.84
N GLU A 23 11.48 -7.74 12.51
CA GLU A 23 12.00 -7.67 13.88
C GLU A 23 11.00 -8.15 14.94
N TYR A 24 9.70 -8.19 14.64
CA TYR A 24 8.74 -8.81 15.55
C TYR A 24 8.92 -10.34 15.55
N PRO A 25 9.02 -10.99 16.73
CA PRO A 25 9.10 -12.44 16.81
C PRO A 25 7.82 -13.08 16.25
N LYS A 26 7.98 -14.09 15.39
CA LYS A 26 6.88 -14.93 14.90
C LYS A 26 6.78 -16.16 15.81
N GLY A 27 5.68 -16.31 16.57
CA GLY A 27 5.43 -17.50 17.40
C GLY A 27 5.13 -17.19 18.89
N GLU A 28 5.08 -18.24 19.72
CA GLU A 28 5.00 -18.09 21.18
C GLU A 28 6.26 -17.41 21.69
N PHE A 29 6.08 -16.43 22.59
CA PHE A 29 7.17 -15.78 23.30
C PHE A 29 8.03 -16.85 23.99
N ASP A 30 9.19 -17.14 23.40
CA ASP A 30 10.14 -18.04 24.03
C ASP A 30 10.66 -17.35 25.30
N ARG A 31 10.29 -17.90 26.47
CA ARG A 31 10.66 -17.35 27.77
C ARG A 31 12.19 -17.32 27.95
N GLU A 32 12.96 -18.05 27.14
CA GLU A 32 14.42 -18.03 27.18
C GLU A 32 15.05 -16.84 26.44
N MET A 33 14.33 -16.14 25.55
CA MET A 33 14.83 -14.94 24.85
C MET A 33 14.88 -13.68 25.73
N LEU A 34 14.55 -13.78 27.02
CA LEU A 34 13.97 -12.69 27.81
C LEU A 34 14.84 -11.47 28.09
N HIS A 35 16.17 -11.47 27.90
CA HIS A 35 16.99 -10.36 28.40
C HIS A 35 18.13 -9.84 27.51
N GLY A 36 18.43 -10.48 26.37
CA GLY A 36 19.51 -10.03 25.48
C GLY A 36 18.99 -9.64 24.10
N GLU A 37 18.63 -10.64 23.31
CA GLU A 37 18.18 -10.45 21.93
C GLU A 37 16.89 -9.63 21.84
N MET A 38 15.94 -9.82 22.78
CA MET A 38 14.72 -9.01 22.84
C MET A 38 15.01 -7.52 23.04
N ASP A 39 15.99 -7.17 23.88
CA ASP A 39 16.36 -5.77 24.12
C ASP A 39 16.96 -5.11 22.87
N PHE A 40 17.76 -5.86 22.10
CA PHE A 40 18.29 -5.39 20.82
C PHE A 40 17.18 -5.20 19.77
N ARG A 41 16.26 -6.16 19.63
CA ARG A 41 15.15 -6.07 18.68
C ARG A 41 14.20 -4.94 19.04
N TYR A 42 13.85 -4.76 20.31
CA TYR A 42 13.05 -3.61 20.76
C TYR A 42 13.75 -2.28 20.49
N ARG A 43 15.06 -2.18 20.74
CA ARG A 43 15.84 -0.98 20.42
C ARG A 43 15.80 -0.70 18.92
N ARG A 44 16.00 -1.72 18.08
CA ARG A 44 15.94 -1.61 16.62
C ARG A 44 14.58 -1.16 16.13
N ILE A 45 13.49 -1.78 16.61
CA ILE A 45 12.11 -1.37 16.29
C ILE A 45 11.87 0.08 16.69
N HIS A 46 12.37 0.51 17.86
CA HIS A 46 12.21 1.89 18.32
C HIS A 46 12.96 2.90 17.46
N GLU A 47 14.18 2.57 17.03
CA GLU A 47 14.96 3.37 16.07
C GLU A 47 14.23 3.49 14.73
N LEU A 48 13.74 2.36 14.20
CA LEU A 48 12.99 2.31 12.95
C LEU A 48 11.71 3.16 13.03
N ARG A 49 10.98 3.09 14.15
CA ARG A 49 9.81 3.96 14.38
C ARG A 49 10.16 5.43 14.40
N ARG A 50 11.29 5.82 15.00
CA ARG A 50 11.77 7.22 14.96
C ARG A 50 12.11 7.66 13.54
N LEU A 51 12.74 6.78 12.76
CA LEU A 51 13.01 7.06 11.34
C LEU A 51 11.72 7.24 10.56
N LEU A 52 10.74 6.35 10.74
CA LEU A 52 9.41 6.46 10.15
C LEU A 52 8.72 7.77 10.56
N ASP A 53 8.86 8.18 11.82
CA ASP A 53 8.25 9.39 12.37
C ASP A 53 8.88 10.69 11.85
N SER A 54 10.12 10.63 11.36
CA SER A 54 10.81 11.76 10.72
C SER A 54 10.33 12.05 9.30
N LEU A 55 9.60 11.12 8.67
CA LEU A 55 9.06 11.28 7.32
C LEU A 55 7.83 12.21 7.30
N PRO A 56 7.52 12.84 6.15
CA PRO A 56 6.30 13.64 6.00
C PRO A 56 5.06 12.86 6.42
N LYS A 57 4.14 13.54 7.11
CA LYS A 57 2.97 12.92 7.75
C LYS A 57 2.13 12.11 6.76
N GLU A 58 1.89 12.64 5.58
CA GLU A 58 1.06 12.04 4.53
C GLU A 58 1.74 10.78 3.97
N VAL A 59 3.06 10.82 3.75
CA VAL A 59 3.86 9.66 3.32
C VAL A 59 3.81 8.55 4.37
N ARG A 60 4.11 8.87 5.64
CA ARG A 60 4.06 7.91 6.75
C ARG A 60 2.68 7.26 6.87
N ARG A 61 1.61 8.08 6.93
CA ARG A 61 0.24 7.58 7.10
C ARG A 61 -0.20 6.70 5.94
N PHE A 62 0.14 7.10 4.72
CA PHE A 62 -0.18 6.32 3.54
C PHE A 62 0.60 5.00 3.51
N ALA A 63 1.91 5.02 3.76
CA ALA A 63 2.74 3.81 3.84
C ALA A 63 2.21 2.81 4.88
N THR A 64 1.93 3.30 6.10
CA THR A 64 1.33 2.47 7.17
C THR A 64 -0.03 1.92 6.74
N PHE A 65 -0.84 2.73 6.05
CA PHE A 65 -2.14 2.29 5.57
C PHE A 65 -2.01 1.16 4.54
N VAL A 66 -1.21 1.33 3.47
CA VAL A 66 -1.10 0.33 2.41
C VAL A 66 -0.41 -0.95 2.89
N HIS A 67 0.60 -0.85 3.77
CA HIS A 67 1.26 -2.00 4.37
C HIS A 67 0.32 -2.82 5.28
N ALA A 68 -0.68 -2.17 5.89
CA ALA A 68 -1.66 -2.84 6.75
C ALA A 68 -2.87 -3.42 5.98
N LEU A 69 -2.95 -3.22 4.67
CA LEU A 69 -4.03 -3.78 3.87
C LEU A 69 -3.86 -5.31 3.72
N PRO A 70 -4.91 -6.11 3.98
CA PRO A 70 -4.85 -7.56 3.82
C PRO A 70 -5.12 -7.97 2.36
N TYR A 71 -4.55 -7.23 1.40
CA TYR A 71 -4.75 -7.44 -0.03
C TYR A 71 -3.41 -7.47 -0.75
N GLU A 72 -3.37 -8.18 -1.88
CA GLU A 72 -2.18 -8.19 -2.74
C GLU A 72 -1.86 -6.79 -3.25
N LYS A 73 -0.56 -6.45 -3.30
CA LYS A 73 -0.09 -5.14 -3.75
C LYS A 73 -0.67 -4.78 -5.13
N ALA A 74 -0.72 -5.75 -6.04
CA ALA A 74 -1.24 -5.57 -7.39
C ALA A 74 -2.72 -5.19 -7.42
N ASP A 75 -3.56 -5.73 -6.53
CA ASP A 75 -4.97 -5.35 -6.42
C ASP A 75 -5.14 -3.91 -5.94
N VAL A 76 -4.35 -3.52 -4.94
CA VAL A 76 -4.35 -2.16 -4.39
C VAL A 76 -3.92 -1.16 -5.48
N VAL A 77 -2.87 -1.46 -6.23
CA VAL A 77 -2.39 -0.65 -7.36
C VAL A 77 -3.48 -0.49 -8.42
N ARG A 78 -4.14 -1.59 -8.83
CA ARG A 78 -5.24 -1.53 -9.82
C ARG A 78 -6.39 -0.64 -9.37
N VAL A 79 -6.82 -0.74 -8.11
CA VAL A 79 -7.89 0.12 -7.57
C VAL A 79 -7.47 1.59 -7.52
N MET A 80 -6.25 1.87 -7.03
CA MET A 80 -5.74 3.25 -6.97
C MET A 80 -5.55 3.87 -8.35
N ARG A 81 -5.07 3.09 -9.32
CA ARG A 81 -4.96 3.52 -10.72
C ARG A 81 -6.33 3.87 -11.28
N LEU A 82 -7.33 3.01 -11.09
CA LEU A 82 -8.69 3.28 -11.56
C LEU A 82 -9.30 4.54 -10.92
N LEU A 83 -9.02 4.80 -9.64
CA LEU A 83 -9.45 6.03 -8.95
C LEU A 83 -8.82 7.29 -9.53
N LEU A 84 -7.59 7.20 -10.05
CA LEU A 84 -6.85 8.32 -10.62
C LEU A 84 -7.23 8.56 -12.10
N GLU A 85 -7.27 7.51 -12.90
CA GLU A 85 -7.47 7.58 -14.35
C GLU A 85 -8.95 7.67 -14.76
N ASN A 86 -9.84 7.01 -14.00
CA ASN A 86 -11.26 6.92 -14.32
C ASN A 86 -12.13 7.24 -13.09
N PRO A 87 -12.00 8.45 -12.49
CA PRO A 87 -12.76 8.83 -11.29
C PRO A 87 -14.28 8.76 -11.51
N ASP A 88 -14.74 8.89 -12.75
CA ASP A 88 -16.16 8.81 -13.11
C ASP A 88 -16.82 7.46 -12.79
N VAL A 89 -16.05 6.37 -12.72
CA VAL A 89 -16.56 5.06 -12.28
C VAL A 89 -17.09 5.11 -10.85
N PHE A 90 -16.51 5.98 -10.03
CA PHE A 90 -16.87 6.14 -8.63
C PHE A 90 -17.87 7.27 -8.41
N ARG A 91 -18.29 7.95 -9.48
CA ARG A 91 -19.29 9.03 -9.39
C ARG A 91 -20.62 8.45 -8.91
N GLY A 92 -21.12 9.00 -7.81
CA GLY A 92 -22.34 8.51 -7.16
C GLY A 92 -22.11 7.55 -5.99
N ALA A 93 -20.86 7.10 -5.74
CA ALA A 93 -20.52 6.35 -4.54
C ALA A 93 -20.50 7.28 -3.30
N SER A 94 -21.66 7.45 -2.68
CA SER A 94 -21.82 8.22 -1.43
C SER A 94 -21.65 7.35 -0.19
N ALA A 95 -21.08 7.90 0.89
CA ALA A 95 -21.03 7.22 2.20
C ALA A 95 -22.42 6.87 2.73
N LYS A 96 -23.40 7.71 2.37
CA LYS A 96 -24.75 7.64 2.91
C LYS A 96 -25.59 6.56 2.25
N GLU A 97 -25.12 5.99 1.14
CA GLU A 97 -25.87 5.06 0.30
C GLU A 97 -25.07 3.78 0.03
N PRO A 98 -25.13 2.79 0.94
CA PRO A 98 -24.36 1.55 0.79
C PRO A 98 -24.63 0.78 -0.50
N GLN A 99 -25.85 0.88 -1.06
CA GLN A 99 -26.19 0.21 -2.33
C GLN A 99 -25.54 0.90 -3.53
N ALA A 100 -25.39 2.23 -3.51
CA ALA A 100 -24.68 2.96 -4.56
C ALA A 100 -23.19 2.57 -4.57
N LEU A 101 -22.58 2.40 -3.40
CA LEU A 101 -21.21 1.91 -3.30
C LEU A 101 -21.04 0.50 -3.86
N LYS A 102 -22.01 -0.40 -3.66
CA LYS A 102 -21.95 -1.75 -4.23
C LYS A 102 -22.01 -1.74 -5.75
N ALA A 103 -22.92 -0.96 -6.35
CA ALA A 103 -23.02 -0.84 -7.81
C ALA A 103 -21.72 -0.29 -8.43
N VAL A 104 -21.15 0.75 -7.82
CA VAL A 104 -19.83 1.29 -8.21
C VAL A 104 -18.73 0.23 -8.08
N ALA A 105 -18.71 -0.51 -6.98
CA ALA A 105 -17.71 -1.54 -6.75
C ALA A 105 -17.83 -2.71 -7.73
N GLU A 106 -19.04 -3.07 -8.17
CA GLU A 106 -19.28 -4.07 -9.22
C GLU A 106 -18.76 -3.60 -10.58
N GLU A 107 -18.95 -2.32 -10.92
CA GLU A 107 -18.35 -1.75 -12.13
C GLU A 107 -16.83 -1.70 -12.06
N ALA A 108 -16.27 -1.18 -10.97
CA ALA A 108 -14.83 -1.11 -10.75
C ALA A 108 -14.18 -2.50 -10.78
N ALA A 109 -14.78 -3.48 -10.09
CA ALA A 109 -14.32 -4.87 -10.09
C ALA A 109 -14.29 -5.48 -11.50
N ARG A 110 -15.30 -5.22 -12.33
CA ARG A 110 -15.29 -5.65 -13.74
C ARG A 110 -14.14 -5.04 -14.53
N LYS A 111 -13.82 -3.76 -14.31
CA LYS A 111 -12.73 -3.07 -15.01
C LYS A 111 -11.35 -3.57 -14.63
N ILE A 112 -11.16 -3.95 -13.37
CA ILE A 112 -9.86 -4.44 -12.86
C ILE A 112 -9.76 -5.97 -12.77
N ALA A 113 -10.77 -6.69 -13.28
CA ALA A 113 -10.92 -8.14 -13.14
C ALA A 113 -10.80 -8.64 -11.67
N GLY A 114 -11.29 -7.85 -10.71
CA GLY A 114 -11.23 -8.13 -9.28
C GLY A 114 -12.56 -8.58 -8.68
N ARG A 115 -12.63 -8.72 -7.35
CA ARG A 115 -13.88 -9.04 -6.65
C ARG A 115 -14.60 -7.78 -6.15
N PRO A 116 -15.93 -7.63 -6.36
CA PRO A 116 -16.67 -6.47 -5.86
C PRO A 116 -16.55 -6.26 -4.34
N SER A 117 -16.55 -7.35 -3.56
CA SER A 117 -16.42 -7.28 -2.10
C SER A 117 -15.09 -6.69 -1.64
N GLU A 118 -13.99 -7.03 -2.31
CA GLU A 118 -12.66 -6.50 -2.03
C GLU A 118 -12.59 -5.02 -2.38
N VAL A 119 -13.16 -4.62 -3.53
CA VAL A 119 -13.26 -3.21 -3.93
C VAL A 119 -14.07 -2.38 -2.93
N VAL A 120 -15.24 -2.86 -2.48
CA VAL A 120 -16.03 -2.18 -1.44
C VAL A 120 -15.20 -1.97 -0.17
N GLN A 121 -14.50 -3.01 0.29
CA GLN A 121 -13.71 -2.94 1.51
C GLN A 121 -12.51 -1.99 1.36
N MET A 122 -11.81 -2.02 0.22
CA MET A 122 -10.71 -1.09 -0.08
C MET A 122 -11.19 0.35 -0.09
N ILE A 123 -12.27 0.67 -0.84
CA ILE A 123 -12.83 2.03 -0.87
C ILE A 123 -13.23 2.49 0.53
N THR A 124 -13.89 1.61 1.30
CA THR A 124 -14.30 1.92 2.68
C THR A 124 -13.09 2.24 3.56
N ARG A 125 -12.05 1.40 3.51
CA ARG A 125 -10.81 1.61 4.28
C ARG A 125 -10.09 2.89 3.85
N LEU A 126 -10.00 3.16 2.55
CA LEU A 126 -9.37 4.37 2.01
C LEU A 126 -10.07 5.64 2.50
N ARG A 127 -11.41 5.61 2.57
CA ARG A 127 -12.22 6.71 3.12
C ARG A 127 -12.01 6.88 4.62
N LEU A 128 -12.01 5.79 5.39
CA LEU A 128 -11.72 5.83 6.82
C LEU A 128 -10.29 6.33 7.12
N GLY A 129 -9.33 6.03 6.24
CA GLY A 129 -7.97 6.56 6.28
C GLY A 129 -7.85 8.04 5.88
N GLY A 130 -8.93 8.64 5.36
CA GLY A 130 -8.96 10.00 4.83
C GLY A 130 -8.21 10.18 3.51
N ILE A 131 -7.82 9.08 2.87
CA ILE A 131 -7.16 9.07 1.55
C ILE A 131 -8.17 9.41 0.47
N LEU A 132 -9.41 8.92 0.63
CA LEU A 132 -10.54 9.32 -0.20
C LEU A 132 -11.50 10.26 0.54
N THR A 133 -12.10 11.18 -0.20
CA THR A 133 -13.19 12.04 0.26
C THR A 133 -14.51 11.25 0.39
N ALA A 134 -15.57 11.94 0.81
CA ALA A 134 -16.89 11.33 0.89
C ALA A 134 -17.49 10.93 -0.48
N THR A 135 -16.98 11.47 -1.58
CA THR A 135 -17.39 11.22 -2.97
C THR A 135 -16.45 10.29 -3.72
N CYS A 136 -15.54 9.61 -3.00
CA CYS A 136 -14.54 8.69 -3.57
C CYS A 136 -13.49 9.38 -4.47
N GLU A 137 -13.25 10.68 -4.26
CA GLU A 137 -12.11 11.38 -4.87
C GLU A 137 -10.87 11.27 -3.99
N ILE A 138 -9.67 11.27 -4.58
CA ILE A 138 -8.42 11.33 -3.80
C ILE A 138 -8.31 12.69 -3.12
N SER A 139 -8.22 12.67 -1.80
CA SER A 139 -8.05 13.86 -0.96
C SER A 139 -6.77 14.61 -1.34
N GLU A 140 -6.84 15.95 -1.38
CA GLU A 140 -5.73 16.82 -1.78
C GLU A 140 -4.36 16.45 -1.16
N PRO A 141 -4.25 16.18 0.17
CA PRO A 141 -2.97 15.88 0.79
C PRO A 141 -2.31 14.59 0.28
N TYR A 142 -3.08 13.68 -0.32
CA TYR A 142 -2.61 12.38 -0.77
C TYR A 142 -2.45 12.30 -2.29
N ARG A 143 -2.83 13.31 -3.08
CA ARG A 143 -2.73 13.27 -4.55
C ARG A 143 -1.32 12.95 -5.04
N LEU A 144 -0.32 13.68 -4.53
CA LEU A 144 1.09 13.43 -4.86
C LEU A 144 1.59 12.08 -4.34
N VAL A 145 1.11 11.64 -3.18
CA VAL A 145 1.53 10.36 -2.56
C VAL A 145 0.99 9.17 -3.34
N VAL A 146 -0.27 9.22 -3.77
CA VAL A 146 -0.88 8.17 -4.60
C VAL A 146 -0.23 8.13 -5.97
N ALA A 147 0.01 9.28 -6.60
CA ALA A 147 0.70 9.34 -7.89
C ALA A 147 2.11 8.74 -7.82
N ALA A 148 2.86 9.04 -6.76
CA ALA A 148 4.18 8.46 -6.53
C ALA A 148 4.12 6.95 -6.30
N TYR A 149 3.17 6.48 -5.49
CA TYR A 149 2.96 5.05 -5.24
C TYR A 149 2.70 4.25 -6.53
N LEU A 150 1.90 4.81 -7.44
CA LEU A 150 1.60 4.17 -8.72
C LEU A 150 2.81 4.18 -9.66
N SER A 151 3.54 5.29 -9.73
CA SER A 151 4.76 5.39 -10.55
C SER A 151 5.83 4.36 -10.15
N GLU A 152 6.02 4.15 -8.84
CA GLU A 152 6.99 3.16 -8.32
C GLU A 152 6.53 1.72 -8.58
N ALA A 153 5.21 1.48 -8.60
CA ALA A 153 4.66 0.16 -8.94
C ALA A 153 4.88 -0.19 -10.41
N GLU A 154 4.79 0.79 -11.31
CA GLU A 154 5.03 0.61 -12.75
C GLU A 154 6.49 0.29 -13.06
N THR A 155 7.43 0.99 -12.40
CA THR A 155 8.86 0.68 -12.54
C THR A 155 9.25 -0.70 -12.04
N ALA A 156 8.47 -1.28 -11.12
CA ALA A 156 8.69 -2.63 -10.62
C ALA A 156 8.08 -3.72 -11.51
N GLU A 157 7.00 -3.42 -12.24
CA GLU A 157 6.38 -4.34 -13.21
C GLU A 157 7.14 -4.38 -14.55
N ASP A 158 7.83 -3.28 -14.92
CA ASP A 158 8.62 -3.16 -16.15
C ASP A 158 10.10 -3.59 -16.00
N SER A 159 10.53 -4.07 -14.82
CA SER A 159 11.88 -4.61 -14.68
C SER A 159 11.91 -6.00 -15.33
N PRO A 160 12.56 -6.17 -16.51
CA PRO A 160 12.67 -7.47 -17.12
C PRO A 160 13.44 -8.35 -16.14
N LEU A 161 12.85 -9.49 -15.79
CA LEU A 161 13.59 -10.58 -15.20
C LEU A 161 14.76 -10.85 -16.14
N ASP A 162 15.98 -10.67 -15.64
CA ASP A 162 17.18 -11.19 -16.26
C ASP A 162 16.92 -12.66 -16.60
N ASP A 163 16.78 -12.92 -17.89
CA ASP A 163 16.76 -14.23 -18.52
C ASP A 163 18.18 -14.80 -18.43
N GLU A 164 18.65 -15.07 -17.21
CA GLU A 164 19.85 -15.87 -16.99
C GLU A 164 19.45 -17.35 -16.88
N GLY A 165 19.58 -18.03 -18.01
CA GLY A 165 20.28 -19.32 -17.98
C GLY A 165 19.45 -20.57 -18.25
N ALA A 166 18.56 -20.56 -19.23
CA ALA A 166 18.18 -21.80 -19.91
C ALA A 166 18.97 -21.94 -21.23
N SER A 167 20.16 -22.52 -21.15
CA SER A 167 20.80 -23.18 -22.29
C SER A 167 21.45 -24.47 -21.82
N HIS A 168 20.59 -25.46 -21.61
CA HIS A 168 20.93 -26.83 -21.97
C HIS A 168 21.02 -26.89 -23.50
N GLU A 169 22.17 -27.26 -24.04
CA GLU A 169 22.36 -28.18 -25.18
C GLU A 169 23.88 -28.36 -25.38
N LEU A 170 24.40 -29.54 -25.03
CA LEU A 170 24.82 -30.61 -25.94
C LEU A 170 26.25 -30.45 -26.49
N ALA A 171 27.17 -31.20 -25.90
CA ALA A 171 28.22 -31.93 -26.62
C ALA A 171 28.54 -33.22 -25.85
#